data_AF-A0A0L8VUY5-F1
#
_entry.id   AF-A0A0L8VUY5-F1
#
_cell.length_a   1.000
_cell.length_b   1.000
_cell.length_c   1.000
_cell.angle_alpha   90.00
_cell.angle_beta   90.00
_cell.angle_gamma   90.00
#
_symmetry.space_group_name_H-M   'P 1'
#
loop_
_entity.id
_entity.type
_entity.pdbx_description
1 polymer ?
#
loop_
_entity_poly.entity_id
_entity_poly.type
_entity_poly.pdbx_seq_one_letter_code
_entity_poly.pdbx_strand_id
1 'polypeptide(L)'
;MRLAVVVTLLVHCFLVTCSPGDNLDEFIDCTYACEYNRRCPNSQINYIDPETNMFHDIEFFDTPPLYSKLLFWDCISDCDYQCQHIITRWRIDEEEEIYQFHGKWPFLRVLGTQEFFSTIFSIGNFIPHYKGFVKFSRIIREEGDRRRKNSRSILIWNYLYVTVAGMLAWTASSVFHCRDLIITEKLDYFFAGLTVLTGFHAIFARMTSMFLYPKIAQAFTASVAAIFALHILRLYVDWSYTYNMRFNIFFGVLQYILLIMLSCQNYHALQKQKLMGEFKKTAYSSFKGQIFKLCVIPILLVIVTTMAMSLELFDFFSYEWQIDAHALWHLCTIWPSWVLYDFFLEDYAYWGSESALNVLWQRMIPAPLDASLLREHAFQGTNDLSTVLSPSTFTDEGGYKPVLKYGLGYFNYGLVIDDEVYDYSVCDIIRGHVYDHFWCYFCCFMILFTIWLISLNWCPSSKKSKFDWSKKKDDFKMEGGDLEYQHVKI
;
A
#
# COMPACT_ATOMS: atom_id res chain seq x y z
N MET A 1 4.57 28.68 -12.69
CA MET A 1 5.87 28.34 -12.07
C MET A 1 6.81 27.86 -13.16
N ARG A 2 7.97 28.50 -13.30
CA ARG A 2 8.84 28.35 -14.48
C ARG A 2 9.60 27.02 -14.40
N LEU A 3 9.72 26.33 -15.54
CA LEU A 3 10.50 25.11 -15.76
C LEU A 3 11.89 25.15 -15.11
N ALA A 4 12.49 26.34 -15.00
CA ALA A 4 13.72 26.58 -14.27
C ALA A 4 13.67 26.14 -12.80
N VAL A 5 12.59 26.40 -12.05
CA VAL A 5 12.46 25.96 -10.64
C VAL A 5 12.37 24.43 -10.53
N VAL A 6 11.66 23.79 -11.47
CA VAL A 6 11.56 22.33 -11.54
C VAL A 6 12.91 21.71 -11.90
N VAL A 7 13.65 22.33 -12.83
CA VAL A 7 15.00 21.88 -13.19
C VAL A 7 16.00 22.15 -12.06
N THR A 8 15.92 23.27 -11.34
CA THR A 8 16.80 23.56 -10.19
C THR A 8 16.52 22.61 -9.02
N LEU A 9 15.25 22.26 -8.77
CA LEU A 9 14.86 21.22 -7.80
C LEU A 9 15.35 19.83 -8.24
N LEU A 10 15.19 19.47 -9.53
CA LEU A 10 15.68 18.20 -10.06
C LEU A 10 17.21 18.10 -10.06
N VAL A 11 17.93 19.20 -10.28
CA VAL A 11 19.41 19.26 -10.26
C VAL A 11 19.96 19.16 -8.84
N HIS A 12 19.27 19.71 -7.83
CA HIS A 12 19.64 19.50 -6.42
C HIS A 12 19.42 18.05 -5.94
N CYS A 13 18.54 17.27 -6.59
CA CYS A 13 18.36 15.85 -6.30
C CYS A 13 19.53 14.93 -6.76
N PHE A 14 20.62 15.48 -7.32
CA PHE A 14 21.77 14.70 -7.79
C PHE A 14 23.03 14.82 -6.93
N LEU A 15 23.00 15.61 -5.85
CA LEU A 15 24.10 15.61 -4.88
C LEU A 15 23.84 14.50 -3.86
N VAL A 16 24.42 13.33 -4.10
CA VAL A 16 24.54 12.29 -3.06
C VAL A 16 25.70 12.72 -2.18
N THR A 17 25.39 13.41 -1.09
CA THR A 17 26.36 13.70 -0.03
C THR A 17 26.40 12.50 0.91
N CYS A 18 27.59 12.06 1.31
CA CYS A 18 27.74 11.19 2.48
C CYS A 18 27.20 11.89 3.74
N SER A 19 26.98 11.14 4.81
CA SER A 19 26.49 11.75 6.04
C SER A 19 27.54 12.75 6.55
N PRO A 20 27.13 13.96 6.98
CA PRO A 20 28.08 14.98 7.41
C PRO A 20 29.03 14.52 8.52
N GLY A 21 28.55 13.64 9.42
CA GLY A 21 29.34 13.07 10.51
C GLY A 21 30.54 12.24 10.03
N ASP A 22 30.45 11.62 8.85
CA ASP A 22 31.52 10.77 8.29
C ASP A 22 32.76 11.59 7.88
N ASN A 23 32.59 12.90 7.69
CA ASN A 23 33.66 13.81 7.28
C ASN A 23 34.19 14.66 8.44
N LEU A 24 33.76 14.43 9.68
CA LEU A 24 34.30 15.14 10.83
C LEU A 24 35.71 14.62 11.14
N ASP A 25 36.69 15.51 11.15
CA ASP A 25 38.08 15.19 11.51
C ASP A 25 38.13 14.59 12.93
N GLU A 26 37.32 15.11 13.85
CA GLU A 26 37.23 14.63 15.22
C GLU A 26 36.67 13.21 15.31
N PHE A 27 35.74 12.85 14.42
CA PHE A 27 35.20 11.49 14.36
C PHE A 27 36.26 10.51 13.83
N ILE A 28 36.97 10.89 12.77
CA ILE A 28 38.06 10.09 12.21
C ILE A 28 39.17 9.89 13.26
N ASP A 29 39.61 10.96 13.91
CA ASP A 29 40.64 10.89 14.95
C ASP A 29 40.22 10.03 16.14
N CYS A 30 38.96 10.13 16.57
CA CYS A 30 38.43 9.28 17.63
C CYS A 30 38.48 7.80 17.24
N THR A 31 38.02 7.45 16.03
CA THR A 31 38.00 6.04 15.59
C THR A 31 39.42 5.47 15.51
N TYR A 32 40.39 6.24 15.01
CA TYR A 32 41.80 5.85 14.99
C TYR A 32 42.37 5.65 16.39
N ALA A 33 42.08 6.55 17.33
CA ALA A 33 42.50 6.41 18.72
C ALA A 33 41.91 5.15 19.37
N CYS A 34 40.62 4.89 19.16
CA CYS A 34 39.96 3.70 19.69
C CYS A 34 40.55 2.41 19.14
N GLU A 35 40.71 2.31 17.82
CA GLU A 35 41.25 1.11 17.17
C GLU A 35 42.69 0.83 17.61
N TYR A 36 43.51 1.88 17.75
CA TYR A 36 44.89 1.78 18.21
C TYR A 36 44.97 1.35 19.69
N ASN A 37 44.27 2.06 20.58
CA ASN A 37 44.31 1.82 22.03
C ASN A 37 43.79 0.42 22.38
N ARG A 38 42.71 -0.02 21.72
CA ARG A 38 42.12 -1.36 21.92
C ARG A 38 42.80 -2.47 21.13
N ARG A 39 43.78 -2.13 20.27
CA ARG A 39 44.50 -3.06 19.38
C ARG A 39 43.52 -3.94 18.59
N CYS A 40 42.58 -3.29 17.91
CA CYS A 40 41.50 -3.99 17.24
C CYS A 40 42.03 -4.98 16.18
N PRO A 41 41.53 -6.23 16.16
CA PRO A 41 41.87 -7.18 15.12
C PRO A 41 41.47 -6.65 13.73
N ASN A 42 42.36 -6.80 12.74
CA ASN A 42 42.20 -6.32 11.36
C ASN A 42 42.22 -4.79 11.16
N SER A 43 42.49 -4.00 12.20
CA SER A 43 42.74 -2.58 12.04
C SER A 43 44.06 -2.36 11.27
N GLN A 44 44.06 -1.34 10.41
CA GLN A 44 45.28 -0.87 9.72
C GLN A 44 46.00 0.22 10.52
N ILE A 45 45.41 0.68 11.64
CA ILE A 45 45.93 1.76 12.47
C ILE A 45 46.94 1.19 13.45
N ASN A 46 48.22 1.47 13.21
CA ASN A 46 49.34 0.96 14.01
C ASN A 46 50.06 2.07 14.78
N TYR A 47 49.65 3.32 14.60
CA TYR A 47 50.23 4.48 15.25
C TYR A 47 49.21 5.62 15.26
N ILE A 48 49.10 6.30 16.39
CA ILE A 48 48.47 7.61 16.52
C ILE A 48 49.50 8.55 17.14
N ASP A 49 49.50 9.81 16.72
CA ASP A 49 50.38 10.82 17.30
C ASP A 49 49.70 11.47 18.51
N PRO A 50 50.24 11.30 19.75
CA PRO A 50 49.64 11.86 20.96
C PRO A 50 49.57 13.38 20.98
N GLU A 51 50.43 14.08 20.21
CA GLU A 51 50.43 15.55 20.17
C GLU A 51 49.30 16.12 19.32
N THR A 52 48.82 15.37 18.33
CA THR A 52 47.79 15.83 17.38
C THR A 52 46.43 15.18 17.60
N ASN A 53 46.39 13.92 18.04
CA ASN A 53 45.13 13.22 18.29
C ASN A 53 44.63 13.49 19.72
N MET A 54 43.56 14.28 19.82
CA MET A 54 42.97 14.67 21.10
C MET A 54 42.28 13.51 21.87
N PHE A 55 42.03 12.38 21.22
CA PHE A 55 41.37 11.21 21.79
C PHE A 55 42.36 10.15 22.29
N HIS A 56 43.68 10.39 22.21
CA HIS A 56 44.70 9.38 22.54
C HIS A 56 44.63 8.87 23.98
N ASP A 57 44.24 9.73 24.93
CA ASP A 57 44.14 9.42 26.36
C ASP A 57 42.75 8.91 26.78
N ILE A 58 41.79 8.79 25.86
CA ILE A 58 40.45 8.31 26.21
C ILE A 58 40.47 6.79 26.44
N GLU A 59 39.88 6.38 27.56
CA GLU A 59 39.63 4.97 27.87
C GLU A 59 38.36 4.50 27.13
N PHE A 60 38.55 3.66 26.12
CA PHE A 60 37.46 3.04 25.37
C PHE A 60 37.06 1.70 25.99
N PHE A 61 35.78 1.37 25.92
CA PHE A 61 35.25 0.14 26.50
C PHE A 61 35.46 -1.07 25.59
N ASP A 62 35.73 -2.22 26.18
CA ASP A 62 35.77 -3.48 25.43
C ASP A 62 34.37 -3.91 24.97
N THR A 63 34.32 -4.54 23.79
CA THR A 63 33.08 -5.05 23.21
C THR A 63 32.55 -6.19 24.08
N PRO A 64 31.34 -6.08 24.63
CA PRO A 64 30.78 -7.13 25.48
C PRO A 64 30.72 -8.48 24.73
N PRO A 65 31.11 -9.61 25.36
CA PRO A 65 31.13 -10.92 24.70
C PRO A 65 29.78 -11.35 24.11
N LEU A 66 28.69 -10.90 24.73
CA LEU A 66 27.33 -11.15 24.24
C LEU A 66 27.10 -10.46 22.89
N TYR A 67 27.50 -9.20 22.75
CA TYR A 67 27.31 -8.40 21.54
C TYR A 67 28.21 -8.90 20.42
N SER A 68 29.44 -9.28 20.74
CA SER A 68 30.37 -9.84 19.76
C SER A 68 29.91 -11.21 19.23
N LYS A 69 29.46 -12.11 20.12
CA LYS A 69 29.08 -13.48 19.72
C LYS A 69 27.67 -13.60 19.11
N LEU A 70 26.70 -12.83 19.60
CA LEU A 70 25.30 -12.94 19.14
C LEU A 70 24.96 -11.94 18.04
N LEU A 71 25.52 -10.73 18.09
CA LEU A 71 25.16 -9.63 17.21
C LEU A 71 26.33 -9.16 16.34
N PHE A 72 27.44 -9.92 16.31
CA PHE A 72 28.58 -9.65 15.42
C PHE A 72 29.11 -8.21 15.50
N TRP A 73 29.12 -7.63 16.70
CA TRP A 73 29.89 -6.42 16.97
C TRP A 73 31.37 -6.80 17.09
N ASP A 74 32.15 -6.39 16.09
CA ASP A 74 33.60 -6.49 16.14
C ASP A 74 34.21 -5.23 16.79
N CYS A 75 35.52 -5.27 17.05
CA CYS A 75 36.20 -4.18 17.73
C CYS A 75 36.11 -2.87 16.95
N ILE A 76 36.24 -2.92 15.62
CA ILE A 76 36.21 -1.75 14.72
C ILE A 76 34.82 -1.12 14.72
N SER A 77 33.75 -1.89 14.49
CA SER A 77 32.38 -1.37 14.52
C SER A 77 31.95 -0.89 15.91
N ASP A 78 32.49 -1.48 16.97
CA ASP A 78 32.24 -0.99 18.33
C ASP A 78 33.01 0.29 18.65
N CYS A 79 34.21 0.49 18.07
CA CYS A 79 34.94 1.76 18.12
C CYS A 79 34.22 2.87 17.37
N ASP A 80 33.77 2.59 16.14
CA ASP A 80 32.93 3.47 15.34
C ASP A 80 31.71 3.93 16.16
N TYR A 81 30.97 2.98 16.74
CA TYR A 81 29.84 3.26 17.62
C TYR A 81 30.18 4.15 18.84
N GLN A 82 31.26 3.84 19.56
CA GLN A 82 31.67 4.62 20.73
C GLN A 82 32.01 6.06 20.32
N CYS A 83 32.71 6.23 19.21
CA CYS A 83 33.09 7.54 18.70
C CYS A 83 31.90 8.34 18.19
N GLN A 84 30.93 7.73 17.49
CA GLN A 84 29.68 8.40 17.14
C GLN A 84 29.02 9.01 18.39
N HIS A 85 28.99 8.29 19.52
CA HIS A 85 28.41 8.79 20.76
C HIS A 85 29.25 9.84 21.49
N ILE A 86 30.58 9.72 21.49
CA ILE A 86 31.47 10.74 22.06
C ILE A 86 31.29 12.05 21.31
N ILE A 87 31.37 12.01 19.98
CA ILE A 87 31.19 13.19 19.12
C ILE A 87 29.78 13.76 19.26
N THR A 88 28.75 12.90 19.25
CA THR A 88 27.36 13.36 19.43
C THR A 88 27.16 14.06 20.76
N ARG A 89 27.72 13.54 21.87
CA ARG A 89 27.61 14.21 23.18
C ARG A 89 28.34 15.53 23.20
N TRP A 90 29.55 15.58 22.64
CA TRP A 90 30.30 16.83 22.55
C TRP A 90 29.52 17.89 21.76
N ARG A 91 28.95 17.53 20.61
CA ARG A 91 28.10 18.46 19.82
C ARG A 91 26.86 18.92 20.59
N ILE A 92 26.21 18.04 21.35
CA ILE A 92 25.09 18.42 22.23
C ILE A 92 25.53 19.43 23.29
N ASP A 93 26.69 19.22 23.93
CA ASP A 93 27.22 20.10 24.98
C ASP A 93 27.61 21.48 24.43
N GLU A 94 28.03 21.56 23.17
CA GLU A 94 28.34 22.80 22.45
C GLU A 94 27.11 23.44 21.76
N GLU A 95 25.91 22.91 21.99
CA GLU A 95 24.65 23.35 21.36
C GLU A 95 24.68 23.30 19.81
N GLU A 96 25.46 22.37 19.24
CA GLU A 96 25.56 22.12 17.81
C GLU A 96 24.54 21.08 17.31
N GLU A 97 24.30 21.07 16.00
CA GLU A 97 23.41 20.08 15.39
C GLU A 97 23.99 18.66 15.44
N ILE A 98 23.13 17.68 15.72
CA ILE A 98 23.49 16.26 15.70
C ILE A 98 23.61 15.80 14.25
N TYR A 99 24.66 15.06 13.94
CA TYR A 99 24.86 14.48 12.61
C TYR A 99 24.52 13.00 12.54
N GLN A 100 24.15 12.60 11.33
CA GLN A 100 24.14 11.21 10.92
C GLN A 100 25.57 10.73 10.67
N PHE A 101 25.77 9.43 10.87
CA PHE A 101 26.98 8.69 10.55
C PHE A 101 26.58 7.47 9.71
N HIS A 102 27.25 7.25 8.58
CA HIS A 102 26.98 6.15 7.64
C HIS A 102 25.50 6.06 7.21
N GLY A 103 24.83 7.19 7.05
CA GLY A 103 23.40 7.27 6.68
C GLY A 103 22.42 7.04 7.84
N LYS A 104 22.90 7.02 9.10
CA LYS A 104 22.09 6.67 10.27
C LYS A 104 22.27 7.66 11.41
N TRP A 105 21.22 7.81 12.22
CA TRP A 105 21.28 8.59 13.44
C TRP A 105 22.04 7.83 14.55
N PRO A 106 22.71 8.54 15.48
CA PRO A 106 23.54 7.93 16.52
C PRO A 106 22.69 7.33 17.65
N PHE A 107 22.04 6.21 17.38
CA PHE A 107 21.14 5.52 18.30
C PHE A 107 21.87 4.87 19.47
N LEU A 108 21.32 5.01 20.68
CA LEU A 108 21.75 4.24 21.84
C LEU A 108 21.39 2.77 21.66
N ARG A 109 22.38 1.88 21.84
CA ARG A 109 22.15 0.43 21.79
C ARG A 109 21.31 -0.02 22.98
N VAL A 110 20.12 -0.53 22.70
CA VAL A 110 19.26 -1.22 23.67
C VAL A 110 19.32 -2.72 23.38
N LEU A 111 19.67 -3.54 24.37
CA LEU A 111 19.89 -4.99 24.19
C LEU A 111 20.92 -5.36 23.09
N GLY A 112 21.83 -4.43 22.77
CA GLY A 112 22.84 -4.58 21.73
C GLY A 112 22.34 -4.34 20.30
N THR A 113 21.05 -4.05 20.10
CA THR A 113 20.49 -3.74 18.78
C THR A 113 20.93 -2.36 18.33
N GLN A 114 21.22 -2.20 17.04
CA GLN A 114 21.62 -0.93 16.44
C GLN A 114 20.45 0.05 16.38
N GLU A 115 19.28 -0.37 15.89
CA GLU A 115 18.07 0.45 15.78
C GLU A 115 16.89 -0.25 16.47
N PHE A 116 16.77 -0.05 17.79
CA PHE A 116 15.85 -0.81 18.64
C PHE A 116 14.38 -0.67 18.21
N PHE A 117 13.91 0.56 17.98
CA PHE A 117 12.51 0.81 17.64
C PHE A 117 12.18 0.34 16.22
N SER A 118 13.04 0.60 15.23
CA SER A 118 12.89 0.05 13.88
C SER A 118 12.78 -1.47 13.93
N THR A 119 13.65 -2.14 14.68
CA THR A 119 13.60 -3.61 14.87
C THR A 119 12.24 -4.10 15.41
N ILE A 120 11.73 -3.48 16.49
CA ILE A 120 10.47 -3.89 17.11
C ILE A 120 9.28 -3.61 16.19
N PHE A 121 9.28 -2.47 15.50
CA PHE A 121 8.20 -2.12 14.59
C PHE A 121 8.19 -2.99 13.33
N SER A 122 9.36 -3.42 12.82
CA SER A 122 9.46 -4.44 11.77
C SER A 122 8.90 -5.79 12.23
N ILE A 123 9.20 -6.23 13.46
CA ILE A 123 8.57 -7.42 14.05
C ILE A 123 7.05 -7.24 14.14
N GLY A 124 6.59 -6.04 14.51
CA GLY A 124 5.17 -5.68 14.54
C GLY A 124 4.50 -5.83 13.17
N ASN A 125 5.17 -5.39 12.10
CA ASN A 125 4.71 -5.54 10.73
C ASN A 125 4.64 -7.00 10.28
N PHE A 126 5.52 -7.90 10.75
CA PHE A 126 5.45 -9.32 10.41
C PHE A 126 4.10 -9.97 10.79
N ILE A 127 3.50 -9.54 11.91
CA ILE A 127 2.31 -10.17 12.50
C ILE A 127 1.09 -10.18 11.54
N PRO A 128 0.65 -9.06 10.93
CA PRO A 128 -0.45 -9.06 9.97
C PRO A 128 -0.19 -9.98 8.78
N HIS A 129 1.05 -10.00 8.24
CA HIS A 129 1.42 -10.90 7.14
C HIS A 129 1.29 -12.37 7.52
N TYR A 130 1.77 -12.75 8.70
CA TYR A 130 1.62 -14.11 9.23
C TYR A 130 0.16 -14.51 9.44
N LYS A 131 -0.66 -13.63 10.04
CA LYS A 131 -2.09 -13.92 10.21
C LYS A 131 -2.81 -14.02 8.86
N GLY A 132 -2.46 -13.18 7.89
CA GLY A 132 -2.92 -13.28 6.51
C GLY A 132 -2.57 -14.63 5.90
N PHE A 133 -1.32 -15.06 6.02
CA PHE A 133 -0.83 -16.35 5.53
C PHE A 133 -1.66 -17.51 6.09
N VAL A 134 -1.83 -17.58 7.41
CA VAL A 134 -2.64 -18.62 8.06
C VAL A 134 -4.09 -18.64 7.54
N LYS A 135 -4.72 -17.46 7.39
CA LYS A 135 -6.09 -17.35 6.87
C LYS A 135 -6.18 -17.87 5.42
N PHE A 136 -5.30 -17.43 4.51
CA PHE A 136 -5.35 -17.85 3.11
C PHE A 136 -4.94 -19.32 2.91
N SER A 137 -3.94 -19.82 3.62
CA SER A 137 -3.55 -21.23 3.58
C SER A 137 -4.70 -22.15 4.02
N ARG A 138 -5.49 -21.73 5.02
CA ARG A 138 -6.69 -22.48 5.43
C ARG A 138 -7.72 -22.53 4.31
N ILE A 139 -8.00 -21.40 3.65
CA ILE A 139 -8.98 -21.36 2.54
C ILE A 139 -8.50 -22.24 1.37
N ILE A 140 -7.22 -22.19 1.01
CA ILE A 140 -6.65 -23.06 -0.04
C ILE A 140 -6.87 -24.54 0.29
N ARG A 141 -6.61 -24.96 1.53
CA ARG A 141 -6.81 -26.35 1.97
C ARG A 141 -8.27 -26.77 1.87
N GLU A 142 -9.18 -25.94 2.36
CA GLU A 142 -10.63 -26.19 2.33
C GLU A 142 -11.21 -26.21 0.91
N GLU A 143 -10.67 -25.41 -0.01
CA GLU A 143 -11.03 -25.46 -1.43
C GLU A 143 -10.45 -26.68 -2.15
N GLY A 144 -9.22 -27.10 -1.80
CA GLY A 144 -8.53 -28.24 -2.41
C GLY A 144 -9.24 -29.58 -2.18
N ASP A 145 -9.87 -29.76 -1.01
CA ASP A 145 -10.65 -30.96 -0.69
C ASP A 145 -11.97 -31.04 -1.48
N ARG A 146 -12.49 -29.89 -1.94
CA ARG A 146 -13.67 -29.82 -2.80
C ARG A 146 -13.21 -29.97 -4.24
N ARG A 147 -13.34 -31.18 -4.79
CA ARG A 147 -12.90 -31.69 -6.11
C ARG A 147 -13.22 -30.83 -7.38
N ARG A 148 -13.76 -29.62 -7.27
CA ARG A 148 -13.89 -28.63 -8.35
C ARG A 148 -12.66 -27.72 -8.39
N LYS A 149 -11.82 -27.84 -9.42
CA LYS A 149 -10.83 -26.82 -9.80
C LYS A 149 -11.55 -25.49 -10.07
N ASN A 150 -11.70 -24.69 -9.02
CA ASN A 150 -12.31 -23.38 -9.09
C ASN A 150 -11.27 -22.41 -9.66
N SER A 151 -11.60 -21.70 -10.72
CA SER A 151 -10.76 -20.64 -11.33
C SER A 151 -10.30 -19.59 -10.30
N ARG A 152 -11.05 -19.45 -9.20
CA ARG A 152 -10.79 -18.57 -8.05
C ARG A 152 -9.59 -18.97 -7.18
N SER A 153 -9.09 -20.22 -7.27
CA SER A 153 -7.90 -20.64 -6.52
C SER A 153 -6.69 -19.78 -6.87
N ILE A 154 -6.56 -19.36 -8.13
CA ILE A 154 -5.46 -18.50 -8.61
C ILE A 154 -5.40 -17.17 -7.83
N LEU A 155 -6.55 -16.58 -7.53
CA LEU A 155 -6.61 -15.30 -6.82
C LEU A 155 -6.10 -15.42 -5.39
N ILE A 156 -6.48 -16.49 -4.67
CA ILE A 156 -5.97 -16.71 -3.30
C ILE A 156 -4.47 -17.03 -3.31
N TRP A 157 -3.98 -17.79 -4.29
CA TRP A 157 -2.53 -18.02 -4.42
C TRP A 157 -1.77 -16.69 -4.60
N ASN A 158 -2.29 -15.76 -5.39
CA ASN A 158 -1.68 -14.43 -5.53
C ASN A 158 -1.65 -13.68 -4.18
N TYR A 159 -2.73 -13.71 -3.40
CA TYR A 159 -2.74 -13.10 -2.05
C TYR A 159 -1.79 -13.80 -1.08
N LEU A 160 -1.64 -15.13 -1.20
CA LEU A 160 -0.67 -15.88 -0.42
C LEU A 160 0.77 -15.43 -0.73
N TYR A 161 1.10 -15.19 -2.00
CA TYR A 161 2.42 -14.66 -2.38
C TYR A 161 2.72 -13.32 -1.70
N VAL A 162 1.73 -12.42 -1.62
CA VAL A 162 1.88 -11.14 -0.89
C VAL A 162 2.18 -11.38 0.60
N THR A 163 1.51 -12.34 1.24
CA THR A 163 1.78 -12.67 2.65
C THR A 163 3.17 -13.24 2.88
N VAL A 164 3.64 -14.12 1.99
CA VAL A 164 4.98 -14.72 2.08
C VAL A 164 6.06 -13.66 1.83
N ALA A 165 5.89 -12.82 0.81
CA ALA A 165 6.80 -11.72 0.51
C ALA A 165 6.91 -10.75 1.69
N GLY A 166 5.77 -10.34 2.27
CA GLY A 166 5.77 -9.47 3.45
C GLY A 166 6.43 -10.11 4.67
N MET A 167 6.16 -11.39 4.96
CA MET A 167 6.85 -12.10 6.06
C MET A 167 8.37 -12.12 5.86
N LEU A 168 8.85 -12.37 4.63
CA LEU A 168 10.29 -12.36 4.32
C LEU A 168 10.88 -10.96 4.45
N ALA A 169 10.20 -9.93 3.94
CA ALA A 169 10.65 -8.54 4.01
C ALA A 169 10.78 -8.06 5.45
N TRP A 170 9.75 -8.20 6.27
CA TRP A 170 9.81 -7.72 7.65
C TRP A 170 10.74 -8.54 8.53
N THR A 171 10.97 -9.82 8.22
CA THR A 171 12.02 -10.60 8.88
C THR A 171 13.40 -10.06 8.52
N ALA A 172 13.67 -9.80 7.23
CA ALA A 172 14.93 -9.24 6.79
C ALA A 172 15.17 -7.84 7.36
N SER A 173 14.16 -6.97 7.32
CA SER A 173 14.17 -5.64 7.96
C SER A 173 14.46 -5.73 9.45
N SER A 174 13.80 -6.64 10.18
CA SER A 174 14.06 -6.83 11.62
C SER A 174 15.51 -7.24 11.89
N VAL A 175 16.07 -8.13 11.07
CA VAL A 175 17.46 -8.58 11.21
C VAL A 175 18.44 -7.45 10.86
N PHE A 176 18.17 -6.68 9.81
CA PHE A 176 18.97 -5.54 9.38
C PHE A 176 19.01 -4.41 10.43
N HIS A 177 17.86 -3.98 10.95
CA HIS A 177 17.82 -2.93 11.99
C HIS A 177 18.37 -3.42 13.34
N CYS A 178 18.28 -4.72 13.60
CA CYS A 178 18.92 -5.31 14.77
C CYS A 178 20.45 -5.25 14.64
N ARG A 179 20.97 -5.67 13.49
CA ARG A 179 22.39 -5.59 13.15
C ARG A 179 22.60 -5.34 11.66
N ASP A 180 23.22 -4.20 11.38
CA ASP A 180 23.60 -3.83 10.03
C ASP A 180 24.86 -4.59 9.60
N LEU A 181 24.71 -5.36 8.52
CA LEU A 181 25.78 -6.04 7.80
C LEU A 181 25.43 -5.96 6.30
N ILE A 182 26.44 -5.97 5.44
CA ILE A 182 26.25 -5.94 3.98
C ILE A 182 25.24 -7.00 3.49
N ILE A 183 25.21 -8.18 4.12
CA ILE A 183 24.27 -9.25 3.74
C ILE A 183 22.84 -8.94 4.23
N THR A 184 22.68 -8.44 5.46
CA THR A 184 21.36 -8.16 6.04
C THR A 184 20.70 -6.99 5.33
N GLU A 185 21.48 -5.95 5.05
CA GLU A 185 21.09 -4.80 4.23
C GLU A 185 20.61 -5.24 2.84
N LYS A 186 21.42 -6.05 2.13
CA LYS A 186 21.06 -6.53 0.79
C LYS A 186 19.75 -7.32 0.78
N LEU A 187 19.55 -8.19 1.77
CA LEU A 187 18.34 -8.99 1.88
C LEU A 187 17.11 -8.13 2.14
N ASP A 188 17.21 -7.10 2.99
CA ASP A 188 16.11 -6.18 3.25
C ASP A 188 15.65 -5.47 1.96
N TYR A 189 16.61 -4.94 1.20
CA TYR A 189 16.35 -4.29 -0.09
C TYR A 189 15.72 -5.23 -1.11
N PHE A 190 16.19 -6.48 -1.21
CA PHE A 190 15.65 -7.48 -2.12
C PHE A 190 14.20 -7.85 -1.78
N PHE A 191 13.88 -8.06 -0.50
CA PHE A 191 12.53 -8.44 -0.10
C PHE A 191 11.56 -7.25 -0.07
N ALA A 192 12.03 -6.02 0.11
CA ALA A 192 11.24 -4.82 -0.17
C ALA A 192 10.77 -4.81 -1.65
N GLY A 193 11.70 -5.08 -2.57
CA GLY A 193 11.42 -5.27 -4.01
C GLY A 193 10.40 -6.38 -4.29
N LEU A 194 10.52 -7.52 -3.62
CA LEU A 194 9.58 -8.63 -3.76
C LEU A 194 8.17 -8.25 -3.29
N THR A 195 8.08 -7.48 -2.20
CA THR A 195 6.79 -7.08 -1.60
C THR A 195 6.00 -6.17 -2.55
N VAL A 196 6.64 -5.15 -3.13
CA VAL A 196 5.95 -4.26 -4.08
C VAL A 196 5.55 -4.98 -5.38
N LEU A 197 6.37 -5.92 -5.87
CA LEU A 197 6.06 -6.68 -7.08
C LEU A 197 4.91 -7.67 -6.87
N THR A 198 4.90 -8.38 -5.74
CA THR A 198 3.82 -9.31 -5.41
C THR A 198 2.51 -8.56 -5.14
N GLY A 199 2.58 -7.39 -4.47
CA GLY A 199 1.42 -6.50 -4.30
C GLY A 199 0.85 -6.02 -5.64
N PHE A 200 1.72 -5.52 -6.54
CA PHE A 200 1.34 -5.15 -7.90
C PHE A 200 0.70 -6.32 -8.66
N HIS A 201 1.34 -7.49 -8.64
CA HIS A 201 0.87 -8.70 -9.31
C HIS A 201 -0.53 -9.11 -8.84
N ALA A 202 -0.76 -9.16 -7.52
CA ALA A 202 -2.03 -9.57 -6.96
C ALA A 202 -3.16 -8.60 -7.31
N ILE A 203 -2.93 -7.29 -7.16
CA ILE A 203 -3.94 -6.26 -7.43
C ILE A 203 -4.23 -6.16 -8.93
N PHE A 204 -3.19 -6.21 -9.78
CA PHE A 204 -3.36 -6.15 -11.23
C PHE A 204 -4.11 -7.37 -11.77
N ALA A 205 -3.72 -8.58 -11.36
CA ALA A 205 -4.38 -9.82 -11.76
C ALA A 205 -5.85 -9.84 -11.30
N ARG A 206 -6.14 -9.27 -10.13
CA ARG A 206 -7.51 -9.11 -9.64
C ARG A 206 -8.31 -8.11 -10.47
N MET A 207 -7.77 -6.92 -10.71
CA MET A 207 -8.43 -5.83 -11.44
C MET A 207 -8.80 -6.23 -12.88
N THR A 208 -7.90 -6.98 -13.53
CA THR A 208 -8.08 -7.50 -14.91
C THR A 208 -8.85 -8.82 -14.97
N SER A 209 -9.31 -9.36 -13.83
CA SER A 209 -10.03 -10.63 -13.74
C SER A 209 -9.28 -11.82 -14.36
N MET A 210 -7.94 -11.83 -14.28
CA MET A 210 -7.09 -12.89 -14.85
C MET A 210 -7.37 -14.28 -14.31
N PHE A 211 -8.01 -14.40 -13.15
CA PHE A 211 -8.44 -15.68 -12.59
C PHE A 211 -9.39 -16.45 -13.55
N LEU A 212 -10.10 -15.76 -14.46
CA LEU A 212 -10.90 -16.37 -15.52
C LEU A 212 -10.06 -16.97 -16.66
N TYR A 213 -8.81 -16.52 -16.83
CA TYR A 213 -7.92 -16.86 -17.93
C TYR A 213 -6.60 -17.47 -17.42
N PRO A 214 -6.59 -18.75 -16.99
CA PRO A 214 -5.48 -19.35 -16.26
C PRO A 214 -4.14 -19.32 -17.01
N LYS A 215 -4.14 -19.51 -18.34
CA LYS A 215 -2.91 -19.45 -19.16
C LYS A 215 -2.30 -18.05 -19.18
N ILE A 216 -3.13 -17.01 -19.27
CA ILE A 216 -2.69 -15.61 -19.24
C ILE A 216 -2.18 -15.26 -17.84
N ALA A 217 -2.88 -15.70 -16.79
CA ALA A 217 -2.46 -15.50 -15.40
C ALA A 217 -1.09 -16.15 -15.10
N GLN A 218 -0.84 -17.35 -15.62
CA GLN A 218 0.45 -18.03 -15.50
C GLN A 218 1.57 -17.27 -16.23
N ALA A 219 1.33 -16.85 -17.47
CA ALA A 219 2.29 -16.06 -18.24
C ALA A 219 2.63 -14.73 -17.55
N PHE A 220 1.61 -14.04 -16.99
CA PHE A 220 1.80 -12.82 -16.22
C PHE A 220 2.57 -13.05 -14.92
N THR A 221 2.31 -14.15 -14.21
CA THR A 221 3.07 -14.51 -13.00
C THR A 221 4.54 -14.79 -13.35
N ALA A 222 4.79 -15.49 -14.46
CA ALA A 222 6.14 -15.75 -14.94
C ALA A 222 6.88 -14.47 -15.36
N SER A 223 6.18 -13.51 -15.99
CA SER A 223 6.80 -12.24 -16.37
C SER A 223 7.17 -11.38 -15.16
N VAL A 224 6.31 -11.32 -14.13
CA VAL A 224 6.64 -10.61 -12.88
C VAL A 224 7.82 -11.29 -12.17
N ALA A 225 7.86 -12.61 -12.13
CA ALA A 225 9.00 -13.35 -11.57
C ALA A 225 10.31 -13.08 -12.34
N ALA A 226 10.24 -12.98 -13.68
CA ALA A 226 11.39 -12.61 -14.50
C ALA A 226 11.87 -11.17 -14.24
N ILE A 227 10.94 -10.21 -14.08
CA ILE A 227 11.26 -8.84 -13.69
C ILE A 227 11.99 -8.82 -12.33
N PHE A 228 11.52 -9.59 -11.35
CA PHE A 228 12.19 -9.69 -10.05
C PHE A 228 13.59 -10.29 -10.18
N ALA A 229 13.75 -11.39 -10.93
CA ALA A 229 15.06 -12.01 -11.14
C ALA A 229 16.06 -11.05 -11.81
N LEU A 230 15.62 -10.28 -12.80
CA LEU A 230 16.44 -9.26 -13.45
C LEU A 230 16.77 -8.10 -12.51
N HIS A 231 15.83 -7.69 -11.65
CA HIS A 231 16.06 -6.67 -10.64
C HIS A 231 17.14 -7.10 -9.63
N ILE A 232 17.07 -8.34 -9.14
CA ILE A 232 18.09 -8.93 -8.26
C ILE A 232 19.44 -9.04 -8.99
N LEU A 233 19.45 -9.55 -10.23
CA LEU A 233 20.67 -9.65 -11.02
C LEU A 233 21.33 -8.29 -11.23
N ARG A 234 20.54 -7.26 -11.54
CA ARG A 234 21.03 -5.89 -11.67
C ARG A 234 21.70 -5.44 -10.39
N LEU A 235 21.03 -5.57 -9.24
CA LEU A 235 21.58 -5.13 -7.96
C LEU A 235 22.79 -5.96 -7.51
N TYR A 236 22.86 -7.23 -7.91
CA TYR A 236 24.01 -8.08 -7.65
C TYR A 236 25.25 -7.64 -8.44
N VAL A 237 25.08 -7.26 -9.72
CA VAL A 237 26.18 -6.81 -10.59
C VAL A 237 26.62 -5.39 -10.26
N ASP A 238 25.66 -4.48 -10.07
CA ASP A 238 25.90 -3.07 -9.78
C ASP A 238 24.94 -2.61 -8.67
N TRP A 239 25.47 -2.56 -7.45
CA TRP A 239 24.69 -2.16 -6.28
C TRP A 239 24.41 -0.67 -6.32
N SER A 240 23.13 -0.30 -6.28
CA SER A 240 22.74 1.11 -6.30
C SER A 240 21.39 1.31 -5.61
N TYR A 241 21.46 1.98 -4.46
CA TYR A 241 20.33 2.38 -3.61
C TYR A 241 19.31 3.22 -4.38
N THR A 242 19.79 4.20 -5.14
CA THR A 242 18.95 5.10 -5.94
C THR A 242 18.07 4.34 -6.92
N TYR A 243 18.60 3.32 -7.59
CA TYR A 243 17.79 2.50 -8.48
C TYR A 243 16.81 1.62 -7.71
N ASN A 244 17.24 0.98 -6.61
CA ASN A 244 16.33 0.16 -5.81
C ASN A 244 15.12 0.99 -5.35
N MET A 245 15.38 2.21 -4.91
CA MET A 245 14.33 3.12 -4.47
C MET A 245 13.42 3.55 -5.63
N ARG A 246 13.97 3.92 -6.78
CA ARG A 246 13.17 4.22 -7.98
C ARG A 246 12.30 3.03 -8.41
N PHE A 247 12.83 1.82 -8.35
CA PHE A 247 12.09 0.60 -8.67
C PHE A 247 10.91 0.38 -7.72
N ASN A 248 11.16 0.49 -6.41
CA ASN A 248 10.14 0.33 -5.38
C ASN A 248 9.07 1.42 -5.44
N ILE A 249 9.46 2.67 -5.62
CA ILE A 249 8.54 3.80 -5.78
C ILE A 249 7.68 3.61 -7.03
N PHE A 250 8.25 3.19 -8.16
CA PHE A 250 7.50 2.96 -9.39
C PHE A 250 6.37 1.93 -9.21
N PHE A 251 6.69 0.75 -8.67
CA PHE A 251 5.68 -0.28 -8.41
C PHE A 251 4.74 0.08 -7.25
N GLY A 252 5.21 0.86 -6.26
CA GLY A 252 4.37 1.40 -5.18
C GLY A 252 3.31 2.37 -5.69
N VAL A 253 3.69 3.34 -6.52
CA VAL A 253 2.75 4.28 -7.16
C VAL A 253 1.77 3.54 -8.07
N LEU A 254 2.24 2.55 -8.82
CA LEU A 254 1.37 1.73 -9.66
C LEU A 254 0.34 0.96 -8.82
N GLN A 255 0.72 0.40 -7.67
CA GLN A 255 -0.22 -0.22 -6.73
C GLN A 255 -1.27 0.78 -6.22
N TYR A 256 -0.88 2.01 -5.88
CA TYR A 256 -1.84 3.02 -5.45
C TYR A 256 -2.86 3.37 -6.52
N ILE A 257 -2.40 3.57 -7.76
CA ILE A 257 -3.30 3.79 -8.92
C ILE A 257 -4.26 2.61 -9.06
N LEU A 258 -3.74 1.38 -9.00
CA LEU A 258 -4.54 0.17 -9.12
C LEU A 258 -5.58 0.01 -8.00
N LEU A 259 -5.27 0.36 -6.75
CA LEU A 259 -6.22 0.31 -5.64
C LEU A 259 -7.35 1.34 -5.80
N ILE A 260 -7.04 2.53 -6.31
CA ILE A 260 -8.05 3.54 -6.63
C ILE A 260 -8.94 3.05 -7.78
N MET A 261 -8.34 2.53 -8.85
CA MET A 261 -9.09 1.95 -9.98
C MET A 261 -9.96 0.77 -9.54
N LEU A 262 -9.44 -0.10 -8.66
CA LEU A 262 -10.18 -1.23 -8.10
C LEU A 262 -11.36 -0.75 -7.25
N SER A 263 -11.20 0.34 -6.49
CA SER A 263 -12.29 0.97 -5.73
C SER A 263 -13.41 1.47 -6.64
N CYS A 264 -13.05 2.13 -7.75
CA CYS A 264 -14.02 2.56 -8.77
C CYS A 264 -14.71 1.36 -9.44
N GLN A 265 -13.96 0.31 -9.78
CA GLN A 265 -14.50 -0.91 -10.36
C GLN A 265 -15.51 -1.59 -9.41
N ASN A 266 -15.16 -1.72 -8.13
CA ASN A 266 -16.04 -2.29 -7.11
C ASN A 266 -17.29 -1.41 -6.90
N TYR A 267 -17.15 -0.09 -6.93
CA TYR A 267 -18.29 0.83 -6.83
C TYR A 267 -19.27 0.66 -8.00
N HIS A 268 -18.77 0.61 -9.24
CA HIS A 268 -19.61 0.38 -10.42
C HIS A 268 -20.29 -0.99 -10.38
N ALA A 269 -19.59 -2.03 -9.93
CA ALA A 269 -20.15 -3.37 -9.79
C ALA A 269 -21.30 -3.39 -8.77
N LEU A 270 -21.12 -2.77 -7.60
CA LEU A 270 -22.14 -2.65 -6.57
C LEU A 270 -23.37 -1.85 -7.04
N GLN A 271 -23.16 -0.73 -7.75
CA GLN A 271 -24.26 0.06 -8.31
C GLN A 271 -25.06 -0.73 -9.35
N LYS A 272 -24.38 -1.47 -10.24
CA LYS A 272 -25.04 -2.32 -11.23
C LYS A 272 -25.82 -3.45 -10.57
N GLN A 273 -25.27 -4.10 -9.54
CA GLN A 273 -25.98 -5.13 -8.77
C GLN A 273 -27.24 -4.57 -8.09
N LYS A 274 -27.16 -3.35 -7.54
CA LYS A 274 -28.32 -2.66 -6.96
C LYS A 274 -29.38 -2.35 -8.01
N LEU A 275 -28.98 -1.87 -9.19
CA LEU A 275 -29.90 -1.59 -10.30
C LEU A 275 -30.62 -2.85 -10.78
N MET A 276 -29.91 -3.98 -10.86
CA MET A 276 -30.48 -5.26 -11.26
C MET A 276 -31.37 -5.93 -10.20
N GLY A 277 -31.53 -5.33 -9.01
CA GLY A 277 -32.28 -5.92 -7.91
C GLY A 277 -31.64 -7.18 -7.31
N GLU A 278 -30.44 -7.55 -7.75
CA GLU A 278 -29.70 -8.73 -7.27
C GLU A 278 -29.04 -8.49 -5.90
N PHE A 279 -29.11 -7.26 -5.38
CA PHE A 279 -28.59 -6.95 -4.06
C PHE A 279 -29.51 -7.51 -2.96
N LYS A 280 -29.12 -8.66 -2.38
CA LYS A 280 -29.82 -9.24 -1.23
C LYS A 280 -29.31 -8.63 0.08
N LYS A 281 -30.11 -7.74 0.68
CA LYS A 281 -29.83 -7.19 2.01
C LYS A 281 -29.90 -8.31 3.05
N THR A 282 -28.83 -8.53 3.80
CA THR A 282 -28.78 -9.50 4.91
C THR A 282 -28.47 -8.76 6.22
N ALA A 283 -28.65 -9.42 7.37
CA ALA A 283 -28.32 -8.86 8.67
C ALA A 283 -26.84 -8.45 8.80
N TYR A 284 -25.95 -9.09 8.02
CA TYR A 284 -24.51 -8.88 8.05
C TYR A 284 -23.98 -8.06 6.85
N SER A 285 -24.75 -7.93 5.77
CA SER A 285 -24.37 -7.17 4.56
C SER A 285 -25.39 -6.10 4.23
N SER A 286 -25.00 -4.84 4.51
CA SER A 286 -25.68 -3.63 4.06
C SER A 286 -24.92 -3.01 2.90
N PHE A 287 -25.64 -2.42 1.94
CA PHE A 287 -25.05 -1.75 0.78
C PHE A 287 -24.02 -0.69 1.19
N LYS A 288 -24.33 0.10 2.23
CA LYS A 288 -23.39 1.10 2.79
C LYS A 288 -22.14 0.44 3.38
N GLY A 289 -22.30 -0.71 4.03
CA GLY A 289 -21.18 -1.47 4.60
C GLY A 289 -20.27 -2.07 3.53
N GLN A 290 -20.82 -2.58 2.43
CA GLN A 290 -20.03 -3.09 1.31
C GLN A 290 -19.29 -1.97 0.56
N ILE A 291 -19.92 -0.80 0.35
CA ILE A 291 -19.22 0.38 -0.18
C ILE A 291 -18.04 0.75 0.71
N PHE A 292 -18.25 0.79 2.04
CA PHE A 292 -17.16 1.11 2.95
C PHE A 292 -16.00 0.11 2.82
N LYS A 293 -16.28 -1.19 2.92
CA LYS A 293 -15.27 -2.26 2.88
C LYS A 293 -14.55 -2.38 1.53
N LEU A 294 -15.26 -2.24 0.40
CA LEU A 294 -14.71 -2.53 -0.93
C LEU A 294 -14.24 -1.30 -1.71
N CYS A 295 -14.71 -0.10 -1.33
CA CYS A 295 -14.41 1.15 -2.06
C CYS A 295 -13.71 2.18 -1.18
N VAL A 296 -14.15 2.38 0.07
CA VAL A 296 -13.56 3.40 0.96
C VAL A 296 -12.25 2.91 1.56
N ILE A 297 -12.20 1.65 2.01
CA ILE A 297 -11.00 1.07 2.64
C ILE A 297 -9.77 1.14 1.73
N PRO A 298 -9.78 0.76 0.44
CA PRO A 298 -8.58 0.85 -0.39
C PRO A 298 -8.12 2.29 -0.62
N ILE A 299 -9.04 3.26 -0.71
CA ILE A 299 -8.69 4.69 -0.79
C ILE A 299 -8.04 5.15 0.51
N LEU A 300 -8.60 4.77 1.66
CA LEU A 300 -8.01 5.06 2.98
C LEU A 300 -6.62 4.42 3.13
N LEU A 301 -6.44 3.19 2.66
CA LEU A 301 -5.14 2.53 2.64
C LEU A 301 -4.13 3.37 1.87
N VAL A 302 -4.45 3.81 0.64
CA VAL A 302 -3.57 4.68 -0.15
C VAL A 302 -3.23 5.97 0.60
N ILE A 303 -4.22 6.66 1.18
CA ILE A 303 -3.99 7.91 1.91
C ILE A 303 -3.05 7.67 3.11
N VAL A 304 -3.36 6.68 3.95
CA VAL A 304 -2.59 6.41 5.18
C VAL A 304 -1.19 5.92 4.84
N THR A 305 -1.01 5.05 3.85
CA THR A 305 0.33 4.59 3.47
C THR A 305 1.13 5.68 2.77
N THR A 306 0.52 6.58 1.98
CA THR A 306 1.20 7.76 1.45
C THR A 306 1.66 8.70 2.57
N MET A 307 0.81 8.94 3.58
CA MET A 307 1.20 9.74 4.75
C MET A 307 2.33 9.07 5.53
N ALA A 308 2.27 7.76 5.76
CA ALA A 308 3.34 7.02 6.42
C ALA A 308 4.65 7.13 5.62
N MET A 309 4.62 6.86 4.31
CA MET A 309 5.79 6.97 3.43
C MET A 309 6.39 8.38 3.38
N SER A 310 5.61 9.43 3.66
CA SER A 310 6.14 10.80 3.70
C SER A 310 7.11 11.03 4.86
N LEU A 311 7.09 10.19 5.90
CA LEU A 311 8.05 10.26 7.01
C LEU A 311 9.48 10.01 6.53
N GLU A 312 9.68 9.12 5.55
CA GLU A 312 10.98 8.90 4.89
C GLU A 312 11.56 10.16 4.24
N LEU A 313 10.71 11.11 3.85
CA LEU A 313 11.15 12.34 3.18
C LEU A 313 11.55 13.44 4.17
N PHE A 314 11.08 13.38 5.41
CA PHE A 314 11.32 14.41 6.43
C PHE A 314 12.54 14.15 7.31
N ASP A 315 13.11 12.93 7.25
CA ASP A 315 14.34 12.48 7.92
C ASP A 315 14.72 13.28 9.18
N PHE A 316 13.98 13.03 10.26
CA PHE A 316 14.22 13.64 11.57
C PHE A 316 14.54 12.59 12.62
N PHE A 317 15.20 13.01 13.69
CA PHE A 317 15.55 12.15 14.81
C PHE A 317 15.31 12.83 16.15
N SER A 318 14.79 12.08 17.10
CA SER A 318 14.65 12.49 18.49
C SER A 318 15.66 11.76 19.36
N TYR A 319 16.69 12.48 19.82
CA TYR A 319 17.72 11.93 20.70
C TYR A 319 17.17 11.48 22.06
N GLU A 320 16.17 12.16 22.63
CA GLU A 320 15.59 11.74 23.92
C GLU A 320 14.84 10.40 23.79
N TRP A 321 14.03 10.27 22.74
CA TRP A 321 13.18 9.10 22.54
C TRP A 321 13.89 7.98 21.79
N GLN A 322 15.04 8.25 21.19
CA GLN A 322 15.78 7.32 20.33
C GLN A 322 14.93 6.81 19.16
N ILE A 323 14.06 7.67 18.64
CA ILE A 323 13.14 7.38 17.54
C ILE A 323 13.41 8.35 16.40
N ASP A 324 13.54 7.83 15.19
CA ASP A 324 13.64 8.60 13.95
C ASP A 324 12.37 8.47 13.09
N ALA A 325 12.36 9.22 12.00
CA ALA A 325 11.28 9.19 11.03
C ALA A 325 11.10 7.80 10.39
N HIS A 326 12.21 7.07 10.17
CA HIS A 326 12.19 5.72 9.61
C HIS A 326 11.49 4.71 10.54
N ALA A 327 11.80 4.70 11.84
CA ALA A 327 11.10 3.89 12.83
C ALA A 327 9.61 4.23 12.88
N LEU A 328 9.24 5.51 12.79
CA LEU A 328 7.83 5.91 12.76
C LEU A 328 7.12 5.44 11.49
N TRP A 329 7.81 5.39 10.35
CA TRP A 329 7.27 4.79 9.13
C TRP A 329 6.96 3.30 9.34
N HIS A 330 7.87 2.53 9.95
CA HIS A 330 7.62 1.14 10.33
C HIS A 330 6.39 1.03 11.23
N LEU A 331 6.28 1.84 12.28
CA LEU A 331 5.12 1.83 13.17
C LEU A 331 3.81 2.13 12.43
N CYS A 332 3.80 3.14 11.57
CA CYS A 332 2.61 3.57 10.83
C CYS A 332 2.12 2.56 9.80
N THR A 333 2.98 1.65 9.32
CA THR A 333 2.65 0.64 8.30
C THR A 333 2.07 -0.66 8.88
N ILE A 334 2.12 -0.86 10.20
CA ILE A 334 1.54 -2.03 10.88
C ILE A 334 0.02 -2.10 10.67
N TRP A 335 -0.70 -1.02 11.01
CA TRP A 335 -2.16 -0.98 10.92
C TRP A 335 -2.69 -1.13 9.48
N PRO A 336 -2.15 -0.41 8.47
CA PRO A 336 -2.53 -0.62 7.07
C PRO A 336 -2.39 -2.09 6.62
N SER A 337 -1.34 -2.79 7.07
CA SER A 337 -1.12 -4.20 6.73
C SER A 337 -2.23 -5.11 7.27
N TRP A 338 -2.79 -4.83 8.45
CA TRP A 338 -3.98 -5.53 8.96
C TRP A 338 -5.20 -5.33 8.05
N VAL A 339 -5.46 -4.06 7.73
CA VAL A 339 -6.64 -3.64 6.96
C VAL A 339 -6.57 -4.15 5.52
N LEU A 340 -5.37 -4.23 4.92
CA LEU A 340 -5.16 -4.76 3.58
C LEU A 340 -5.63 -6.21 3.45
N TYR A 341 -5.31 -7.06 4.42
CA TYR A 341 -5.70 -8.47 4.37
C TYR A 341 -7.18 -8.71 4.61
N ASP A 342 -7.80 -7.92 5.49
CA ASP A 342 -9.24 -7.95 5.67
C ASP A 342 -9.96 -7.45 4.40
N PHE A 343 -9.42 -6.43 3.71
CA PHE A 343 -9.91 -6.01 2.39
C PHE A 343 -9.80 -7.12 1.35
N PHE A 344 -8.66 -7.81 1.23
CA PHE A 344 -8.49 -8.92 0.28
C PHE A 344 -9.49 -10.06 0.52
N LEU A 345 -9.79 -10.36 1.79
CA LEU A 345 -10.79 -11.38 2.13
C LEU A 345 -12.20 -10.96 1.75
N GLU A 346 -12.58 -9.71 2.02
CA GLU A 346 -13.89 -9.16 1.67
C GLU A 346 -14.07 -9.06 0.14
N ASP A 347 -13.03 -8.63 -0.59
CA ASP A 347 -13.04 -8.58 -2.06
C ASP A 347 -13.14 -9.99 -2.64
N TYR A 348 -12.36 -10.95 -2.14
CA TYR A 348 -12.46 -12.35 -2.54
C TYR A 348 -13.87 -12.93 -2.29
N ALA A 349 -14.45 -12.66 -1.13
CA ALA A 349 -15.78 -13.14 -0.78
C ALA A 349 -16.87 -12.54 -1.68
N TYR A 350 -16.78 -11.23 -1.99
CA TYR A 350 -17.73 -10.55 -2.87
C TYR A 350 -17.69 -11.13 -4.28
N TRP A 351 -16.52 -11.23 -4.91
CA TRP A 351 -16.38 -11.78 -6.26
C TRP A 351 -16.52 -13.30 -6.33
N GLY A 352 -16.59 -13.96 -5.17
CA GLY A 352 -17.00 -15.35 -5.03
C GLY A 352 -18.51 -15.58 -5.05
N SER A 353 -19.33 -14.53 -4.96
CA SER A 353 -20.80 -14.63 -4.97
C SER A 353 -21.35 -14.76 -6.40
N GLU A 354 -22.44 -15.52 -6.56
CA GLU A 354 -23.12 -15.69 -7.86
C GLU A 354 -23.56 -14.36 -8.45
N SER A 355 -24.06 -13.44 -7.61
CA SER A 355 -24.49 -12.10 -8.04
C SER A 355 -23.34 -11.26 -8.61
N ALA A 356 -22.16 -11.30 -8.01
CA ALA A 356 -21.01 -10.58 -8.54
C ALA A 356 -20.50 -11.21 -9.86
N LEU A 357 -20.58 -12.54 -9.99
CA LEU A 357 -20.25 -13.24 -11.23
C LEU A 357 -21.23 -12.87 -12.36
N ASN A 358 -22.54 -12.72 -12.07
CA ASN A 358 -23.52 -12.24 -13.05
C ASN A 358 -23.17 -10.84 -13.57
N VAL A 359 -22.78 -9.94 -12.68
CA VAL A 359 -22.29 -8.59 -13.03
C VAL A 359 -21.07 -8.66 -13.96
N LEU A 360 -20.10 -9.54 -13.68
CA LEU A 360 -18.92 -9.78 -14.54
C LEU A 360 -19.31 -10.33 -15.91
N TRP A 361 -20.13 -11.38 -15.94
CA TRP A 361 -20.55 -12.03 -17.19
C TRP A 361 -21.26 -11.03 -18.11
N GLN A 362 -22.12 -10.19 -17.55
CA GLN A 362 -22.83 -9.17 -18.31
C GLN A 362 -21.95 -7.97 -18.69
N ARG A 363 -20.69 -7.90 -18.22
CA ARG A 363 -19.65 -7.00 -18.76
C ARG A 363 -18.89 -7.65 -19.93
N MET A 364 -18.85 -8.98 -19.98
CA MET A 364 -18.24 -9.78 -21.06
C MET A 364 -19.20 -10.00 -22.23
N ILE A 365 -20.51 -9.96 -21.97
CA ILE A 365 -21.54 -9.87 -23.01
C ILE A 365 -21.50 -8.42 -23.54
N PRO A 366 -21.23 -8.19 -24.84
CA PRO A 366 -21.34 -6.85 -25.40
C PRO A 366 -22.72 -6.27 -25.10
N ALA A 367 -22.80 -4.95 -24.90
CA ALA A 367 -24.09 -4.25 -24.80
C ALA A 367 -25.03 -4.75 -25.91
N PRO A 368 -26.36 -4.85 -25.66
CA PRO A 368 -27.27 -5.44 -26.62
C PRO A 368 -26.99 -4.89 -28.02
N LEU A 369 -26.77 -5.81 -28.96
CA LEU A 369 -26.36 -5.53 -30.34
C LEU A 369 -27.11 -4.31 -30.87
N ASP A 370 -26.36 -3.39 -31.48
CA ASP A 370 -26.92 -2.24 -32.16
C ASP A 370 -28.12 -2.68 -33.02
N ALA A 371 -29.24 -1.96 -32.84
CA ALA A 371 -30.44 -2.02 -33.65
C ALA A 371 -30.19 -2.30 -35.12
N SER A 372 -29.19 -1.58 -35.62
CA SER A 372 -28.85 -1.45 -37.02
C SER A 372 -28.23 -2.75 -37.53
N LEU A 373 -27.37 -3.40 -36.74
CA LEU A 373 -26.74 -4.67 -37.06
C LEU A 373 -27.75 -5.83 -37.12
N LEU A 374 -28.74 -5.86 -36.22
CA LEU A 374 -29.81 -6.87 -36.24
C LEU A 374 -30.70 -6.72 -37.48
N ARG A 375 -30.96 -5.48 -37.93
CA ARG A 375 -31.69 -5.20 -39.17
C ARG A 375 -30.90 -5.60 -40.41
N GLU A 376 -29.60 -5.33 -40.43
CA GLU A 376 -28.72 -5.63 -41.57
C GLU A 376 -28.56 -7.14 -41.78
N HIS A 377 -28.41 -7.91 -40.69
CA HIS A 377 -28.38 -9.37 -40.75
C HIS A 377 -29.73 -9.99 -41.13
N ALA A 378 -30.85 -9.46 -40.61
CA ALA A 378 -32.19 -9.92 -41.00
C ALA A 378 -32.47 -9.67 -42.49
N PHE A 379 -32.02 -8.53 -43.02
CA PHE A 379 -32.08 -8.25 -44.45
C PHE A 379 -31.18 -9.18 -45.26
N GLN A 380 -29.92 -9.40 -44.85
CA GLN A 380 -29.02 -10.33 -45.55
C GLN A 380 -29.55 -11.77 -45.59
N GLY A 381 -30.24 -12.22 -44.52
CA GLY A 381 -30.77 -13.58 -44.44
C GLY A 381 -32.05 -13.80 -45.23
N THR A 382 -32.86 -12.76 -45.45
CA THR A 382 -34.20 -12.87 -46.08
C THR A 382 -34.29 -12.16 -47.43
N ASN A 383 -33.38 -11.22 -47.69
CA ASN A 383 -33.35 -10.28 -48.81
C ASN A 383 -34.67 -9.52 -49.03
N ASP A 384 -35.48 -9.41 -47.97
CA ASP A 384 -36.82 -8.85 -48.01
C ASP A 384 -36.91 -7.62 -47.10
N LEU A 385 -37.02 -6.44 -47.73
CA LEU A 385 -37.17 -5.17 -47.03
C LEU A 385 -38.46 -5.08 -46.21
N SER A 386 -39.52 -5.81 -46.61
CA SER A 386 -40.84 -5.69 -45.98
C SER A 386 -40.85 -6.26 -44.57
N THR A 387 -40.10 -7.34 -44.34
CA THR A 387 -39.92 -7.96 -43.02
C THR A 387 -39.14 -7.05 -42.06
N VAL A 388 -38.11 -6.36 -42.56
CA VAL A 388 -37.21 -5.47 -41.78
C VAL A 388 -37.87 -4.14 -41.41
N LEU A 389 -38.80 -3.66 -42.24
CA LEU A 389 -39.51 -2.39 -42.05
C LEU A 389 -40.91 -2.56 -41.48
N SER A 390 -41.36 -3.79 -41.22
CA SER A 390 -42.70 -4.05 -40.74
C SER A 390 -42.90 -3.50 -39.31
N PRO A 391 -43.94 -2.67 -39.08
CA PRO A 391 -44.23 -2.07 -37.77
C PRO A 391 -44.60 -3.08 -36.67
N SER A 392 -44.91 -4.32 -37.03
CA SER A 392 -45.41 -5.35 -36.10
C SER A 392 -44.34 -6.33 -35.65
N THR A 393 -43.12 -6.27 -36.19
CA THR A 393 -42.14 -7.33 -36.00
C THR A 393 -41.45 -7.28 -34.62
N PHE A 394 -41.45 -6.13 -33.92
CA PHE A 394 -40.83 -5.99 -32.59
C PHE A 394 -41.52 -4.93 -31.70
N THR A 395 -41.67 -5.20 -30.39
CA THR A 395 -42.43 -4.39 -29.40
C THR A 395 -41.53 -3.72 -28.34
N ASP A 396 -42.10 -2.79 -27.55
CA ASP A 396 -41.41 -1.92 -26.58
C ASP A 396 -40.64 -2.64 -25.45
N GLU A 397 -40.81 -3.96 -25.27
CA GLU A 397 -40.02 -4.79 -24.33
C GLU A 397 -38.79 -5.44 -24.98
N GLY A 398 -38.44 -5.09 -26.23
CA GLY A 398 -37.27 -5.66 -26.91
C GLY A 398 -36.96 -5.22 -28.35
N GLY A 399 -37.63 -4.22 -28.93
CA GLY A 399 -37.24 -3.68 -30.25
C GLY A 399 -38.00 -2.43 -30.73
N TYR A 400 -37.56 -1.89 -31.88
CA TYR A 400 -37.65 -0.47 -32.28
C TYR A 400 -39.00 0.03 -32.85
N LYS A 401 -39.25 1.33 -32.69
CA LYS A 401 -40.51 2.04 -33.03
C LYS A 401 -40.72 2.32 -34.54
N PRO A 402 -41.98 2.48 -35.03
CA PRO A 402 -42.29 2.63 -36.46
C PRO A 402 -42.00 4.03 -37.04
N VAL A 403 -41.34 4.09 -38.20
CA VAL A 403 -40.98 5.34 -38.93
C VAL A 403 -42.19 6.21 -39.25
N LEU A 404 -43.33 5.59 -39.60
CA LEU A 404 -44.56 6.30 -39.95
C LEU A 404 -45.08 7.18 -38.80
N LYS A 405 -44.75 6.83 -37.54
CA LYS A 405 -45.25 7.50 -36.33
C LYS A 405 -44.26 8.51 -35.73
N TYR A 406 -42.97 8.38 -36.04
CA TYR A 406 -41.88 9.15 -35.42
C TYR A 406 -40.97 9.90 -36.41
N GLY A 407 -41.16 9.73 -37.72
CA GLY A 407 -40.43 10.42 -38.78
C GLY A 407 -39.00 9.90 -39.02
N LEU A 408 -38.45 10.17 -40.20
CA LEU A 408 -37.06 9.85 -40.60
C LEU A 408 -36.02 10.48 -39.66
N GLY A 409 -36.37 11.58 -38.98
CA GLY A 409 -35.52 12.23 -37.99
C GLY A 409 -35.18 11.34 -36.79
N TYR A 410 -35.96 10.28 -36.51
CA TYR A 410 -35.66 9.35 -35.42
C TYR A 410 -34.55 8.34 -35.76
N PHE A 411 -34.26 8.12 -37.05
CA PHE A 411 -33.13 7.29 -37.51
C PHE A 411 -31.81 8.07 -37.60
N ASN A 412 -31.87 9.40 -37.65
CA ASN A 412 -30.70 10.26 -37.75
C ASN A 412 -30.21 10.84 -36.42
N TYR A 413 -30.68 10.34 -35.28
CA TYR A 413 -30.10 10.73 -33.98
C TYR A 413 -28.74 10.07 -33.68
N GLY A 414 -28.29 9.11 -34.51
CA GLY A 414 -27.02 8.42 -34.31
C GLY A 414 -25.88 8.88 -35.23
N LEU A 415 -26.14 9.72 -36.23
CA LEU A 415 -25.10 10.15 -37.18
C LEU A 415 -25.23 11.64 -37.51
N VAL A 416 -24.35 12.39 -36.84
CA VAL A 416 -23.90 13.78 -37.09
C VAL A 416 -24.97 14.80 -36.72
N ILE A 417 -24.89 15.46 -35.56
CA ILE A 417 -23.85 16.39 -35.12
C ILE A 417 -23.74 16.31 -33.58
N ASP A 418 -22.60 15.85 -33.04
CA ASP A 418 -22.20 16.12 -31.64
C ASP A 418 -20.99 17.06 -31.58
N ASP A 419 -20.63 17.66 -32.72
CA ASP A 419 -19.72 18.79 -32.80
C ASP A 419 -20.38 19.84 -33.68
N GLU A 420 -21.19 20.74 -33.09
CA GLU A 420 -21.16 22.09 -33.65
C GLU A 420 -19.70 22.51 -33.60
N VAL A 421 -19.14 22.98 -34.71
CA VAL A 421 -17.74 23.45 -34.82
C VAL A 421 -17.45 24.64 -33.86
N TYR A 422 -18.42 24.99 -33.00
CA TYR A 422 -18.37 26.00 -31.96
C TYR A 422 -18.98 25.56 -30.61
N ASP A 423 -19.34 24.29 -30.40
CA ASP A 423 -19.86 23.85 -29.10
C ASP A 423 -18.73 23.54 -28.12
N TYR A 424 -18.60 24.40 -27.11
CA TYR A 424 -17.69 24.19 -26.00
C TYR A 424 -18.25 23.06 -25.14
N SER A 425 -17.49 21.97 -24.92
CA SER A 425 -17.93 20.92 -24.00
C SER A 425 -18.23 21.55 -22.65
N VAL A 426 -19.32 21.14 -21.98
CA VAL A 426 -19.64 21.67 -20.63
C VAL A 426 -18.45 21.48 -19.68
N CYS A 427 -17.65 20.43 -19.89
CA CYS A 427 -16.40 20.23 -19.16
C CYS A 427 -15.33 21.29 -19.48
N ASP A 428 -15.24 21.76 -20.72
CA ASP A 428 -14.33 22.83 -21.14
C ASP A 428 -14.84 24.23 -20.78
N ILE A 429 -16.16 24.46 -20.79
CA ILE A 429 -16.78 25.66 -20.23
C ILE A 429 -16.54 25.72 -18.72
N ILE A 430 -16.78 24.62 -17.99
CA ILE A 430 -16.52 24.54 -16.55
C ILE A 430 -15.03 24.69 -16.29
N ARG A 431 -14.17 24.01 -17.05
CA ARG A 431 -12.71 24.12 -16.91
C ARG A 431 -12.23 25.54 -17.17
N GLY A 432 -12.73 26.19 -18.22
CA GLY A 432 -12.44 27.58 -18.55
C GLY A 432 -12.94 28.53 -17.47
N HIS A 433 -14.17 28.36 -17.02
CA HIS A 433 -14.77 29.15 -15.94
C HIS A 433 -14.04 28.96 -14.60
N VAL A 434 -13.60 27.74 -14.28
CA VAL A 434 -12.76 27.43 -13.11
C VAL A 434 -11.38 28.02 -13.25
N TYR A 435 -10.80 28.09 -14.46
CA TYR A 435 -9.52 28.75 -14.72
C TYR A 435 -9.64 30.27 -14.58
N ASP A 436 -10.64 30.89 -15.21
CA ASP A 436 -10.82 32.33 -15.26
C ASP A 436 -11.25 32.90 -13.89
N HIS A 437 -12.02 32.14 -13.12
CA HIS A 437 -12.42 32.48 -11.75
C HIS A 437 -11.68 31.65 -10.69
N PHE A 438 -10.51 31.10 -11.03
CA PHE A 438 -9.71 30.25 -10.14
C PHE A 438 -9.51 30.90 -8.78
N TRP A 439 -9.19 32.19 -8.74
CA TRP A 439 -9.00 32.92 -7.48
C TRP A 439 -10.28 33.03 -6.66
N CYS A 440 -11.45 33.18 -7.28
CA CYS A 440 -12.73 33.23 -6.57
C CYS A 440 -13.06 31.86 -5.96
N TYR A 441 -12.91 30.78 -6.74
CA TYR A 441 -13.13 29.42 -6.27
C TYR A 441 -12.11 28.97 -5.22
N PHE A 442 -10.85 29.35 -5.38
CA PHE A 442 -9.79 29.11 -4.41
C PHE A 442 -10.07 29.85 -3.11
N CYS A 443 -10.49 31.12 -3.15
CA CYS A 443 -10.89 31.86 -1.95
C CYS A 443 -12.11 31.25 -1.27
N CYS A 444 -13.16 30.87 -2.02
CA CYS A 444 -14.32 30.15 -1.47
C CYS A 444 -13.92 28.80 -0.84
N PHE A 445 -13.04 28.04 -1.50
CA PHE A 445 -12.48 26.80 -0.98
C PHE A 445 -11.69 27.05 0.31
N MET A 446 -10.81 28.06 0.35
CA MET A 446 -10.05 28.41 1.55
C MET A 446 -10.96 28.87 2.70
N ILE A 447 -12.04 29.61 2.41
CA ILE A 447 -13.04 30.00 3.42
C ILE A 447 -13.78 28.77 3.95
N LEU A 448 -14.27 27.88 3.07
CA LEU A 448 -14.95 26.65 3.47
C LEU A 448 -14.02 25.68 4.22
N PHE A 449 -12.76 25.57 3.79
CA PHE A 449 -11.71 24.80 4.45
C PHE A 449 -11.38 25.38 5.83
N THR A 450 -11.37 26.70 5.97
CA THR A 450 -11.16 27.36 7.26
C THR A 450 -12.38 27.20 8.17
N ILE A 451 -13.61 27.31 7.65
CA ILE A 451 -14.85 27.01 8.40
C ILE A 451 -14.84 25.55 8.85
N TRP A 452 -14.41 24.63 7.98
CA TRP A 452 -14.27 23.21 8.30
C TRP A 452 -13.22 22.96 9.40
N LEU A 453 -12.02 23.55 9.30
CA LEU A 453 -10.99 23.52 10.35
C LEU A 453 -11.49 24.13 11.66
N ILE A 454 -12.22 25.23 11.61
CA ILE A 454 -12.85 25.85 12.77
C ILE A 454 -13.90 24.90 13.36
N SER A 455 -14.73 24.24 12.56
CA SER A 455 -15.74 23.27 13.04
C SER A 455 -15.15 21.98 13.62
N LEU A 456 -13.97 21.55 13.15
CA LEU A 456 -13.22 20.45 13.75
C LEU A 456 -12.65 20.85 15.12
N ASN A 457 -12.27 22.13 15.27
CA ASN A 457 -11.78 22.68 16.55
C ASN A 457 -12.90 23.23 17.45
N TRP A 458 -14.11 23.40 16.93
CA TRP A 458 -15.29 23.84 17.68
C TRP A 458 -16.00 22.62 18.26
N CYS A 459 -15.38 22.00 19.26
CA CYS A 459 -16.12 21.15 20.18
C CYS A 459 -16.78 22.06 21.22
N PRO A 460 -18.11 22.23 21.26
CA PRO A 460 -18.74 22.87 22.38
C PRO A 460 -18.52 21.95 23.59
N SER A 461 -17.78 22.43 24.58
CA SER A 461 -17.75 21.84 25.92
C SER A 461 -19.19 21.71 26.42
N SER A 462 -19.73 20.51 26.29
CA SER A 462 -21.11 20.19 26.63
C SER A 462 -21.13 19.02 27.59
N LYS A 463 -21.05 19.40 28.86
CA LYS A 463 -21.68 18.78 30.03
C LYS A 463 -21.32 17.31 30.33
N LYS A 464 -20.42 17.20 31.32
CA LYS A 464 -20.44 16.15 32.35
C LYS A 464 -21.88 15.83 32.77
N SER A 465 -22.36 14.64 32.41
CA SER A 465 -23.46 13.98 33.10
C SER A 465 -22.85 12.92 34.02
N LYS A 466 -22.87 13.21 35.32
CA LYS A 466 -22.69 12.22 36.38
C LYS A 466 -23.86 11.24 36.28
N PHE A 467 -23.58 9.96 36.10
CA PHE A 467 -24.50 8.93 36.57
C PHE A 467 -23.69 7.79 37.20
N ASP A 468 -23.72 7.77 38.52
CA ASP A 468 -23.19 6.73 39.39
C ASP A 468 -24.42 6.02 39.97
N TRP A 469 -24.53 4.70 39.79
CA TRP A 469 -24.87 3.80 40.89
C TRP A 469 -24.73 2.30 40.53
N SER A 470 -23.80 1.65 41.26
CA SER A 470 -24.07 0.50 42.13
C SER A 470 -24.69 -0.79 41.56
N LYS A 471 -23.84 -1.83 41.50
CA LYS A 471 -24.01 -3.23 41.97
C LYS A 471 -25.42 -3.88 41.90
N LYS A 472 -25.49 -4.98 41.14
CA LYS A 472 -25.91 -6.28 41.69
C LYS A 472 -25.30 -7.46 40.90
N LYS A 473 -24.60 -8.31 41.64
CA LYS A 473 -24.24 -9.70 41.30
C LYS A 473 -25.53 -10.51 41.32
N ASP A 474 -25.75 -11.36 40.32
CA ASP A 474 -26.55 -12.57 40.51
C ASP A 474 -25.88 -13.73 39.76
N ASP A 475 -25.47 -14.73 40.55
CA ASP A 475 -24.96 -16.04 40.15
C ASP A 475 -26.11 -16.85 39.53
N PHE A 476 -25.88 -17.50 38.39
CA PHE A 476 -26.77 -18.55 37.90
C PHE A 476 -26.05 -19.90 37.90
N LYS A 477 -26.41 -20.72 38.91
CA LYS A 477 -26.09 -22.14 39.01
C LYS A 477 -26.82 -22.92 37.92
N MET A 478 -26.12 -23.89 37.32
CA MET A 478 -26.75 -25.00 36.60
C MET A 478 -27.17 -26.07 37.59
N GLU A 479 -28.45 -26.48 37.52
CA GLU A 479 -28.93 -27.76 38.03
C GLU A 479 -29.84 -28.38 36.97
N GLY A 480 -29.61 -29.67 36.71
CA GLY A 480 -30.30 -30.45 35.69
C GLY A 480 -31.67 -30.93 36.12
N GLY A 481 -32.43 -31.44 35.13
CA GLY A 481 -33.71 -32.08 35.33
C GLY A 481 -34.56 -32.08 34.05
N ASP A 482 -34.31 -33.07 33.21
CA ASP A 482 -35.27 -33.96 32.51
C ASP A 482 -36.44 -33.45 31.62
N LEU A 483 -36.63 -34.25 30.56
CA LEU A 483 -37.87 -34.51 29.78
C LEU A 483 -38.23 -33.45 28.70
N GLU A 484 -38.64 -33.75 27.47
CA GLU A 484 -38.95 -35.00 26.76
C GLU A 484 -39.04 -34.67 25.25
N TYR A 485 -38.74 -35.63 24.38
CA TYR A 485 -38.95 -35.54 22.93
C TYR A 485 -40.44 -35.66 22.58
N GLN A 486 -40.98 -34.82 21.70
CA GLN A 486 -41.96 -35.27 20.70
C GLN A 486 -42.15 -34.30 19.51
N HIS A 487 -42.03 -34.89 18.33
CA HIS A 487 -42.52 -34.53 16.98
C HIS A 487 -43.48 -33.36 16.81
N VAL A 488 -43.30 -32.57 15.73
CA VAL A 488 -44.26 -32.47 14.59
C VAL A 488 -43.51 -31.98 13.34
N LYS A 489 -43.69 -32.71 12.23
CA LYS A 489 -43.37 -32.31 10.84
C LYS A 489 -44.42 -31.32 10.32
N ILE A 490 -43.99 -30.29 9.58
CA ILE A 490 -44.23 -30.08 8.13
C ILE A 490 -43.05 -29.25 7.61
#